data_AF-A0A1H4L4A5-F1
#
_entry.id   AF-A0A1H4L4A5-F1
#
_cell.length_a   1.000
_cell.length_b   1.000
_cell.length_c   1.000
_cell.angle_alpha   90.00
_cell.angle_beta   90.00
_cell.angle_gamma   90.00
#
_symmetry.space_group_name_H-M   'P 1'
#
loop_
_entity.id
_entity.type
_entity.pdbx_description
1 polymer ?
#
loop_
_entity_poly.entity_id
_entity_poly.type
_entity_poly.pdbx_seq_one_letter_code
_entity_poly.pdbx_strand_id
1 'polypeptide(L)'
;MAAVGSIGPLAGMACAGPGRGSIQGLNFRLGLLWALPPVAPIFVPMSDPVFQIRIARSMADIDAAAWDACANPPGVDCDPDDPQRERFNPFLSHAFLNTLETSGSATSRTGWSPVHLVVEDQAGAILACAPCYLKNHSQGEYVFDYAWADAFERAGGHYYPKLQVSVPFTPAQGRRLLVAPGTNVAAAQAALVEGLRALQQRTGASSTHITFPLKQEWEALGQNGFLRRTGKQFHFFNRGYDDFDGFLADLASRKRKNIRKERAEAIVHGIDIEWVTGRDITEAHWDAFFAFYMDTGSRKWGQPYLTRRYYSLVGEAMADRILLVMAKRNGRYIAGAINFIGDDALYGRNWGAIEEHPFLHFEVCYYQAIDFAIARKLSRVEAGAQGEHKLARGYGPVETYSLHMFEDPRLARAVDGFLQQEREAISQSIEIYGEHVPFRRDLERELD
;
A
#
# COMPACT_ATOMS: atom_id res chain seq x y z
N MET A 1 7.94 26.67 46.37
CA MET A 1 9.42 26.75 46.44
C MET A 1 9.95 25.32 46.42
N ALA A 2 11.01 25.08 45.66
CA ALA A 2 11.56 23.79 45.20
C ALA A 2 10.89 23.21 43.94
N ALA A 3 11.69 23.19 42.87
CA ALA A 3 11.35 22.92 41.48
C ALA A 3 11.40 21.42 41.15
N VAL A 4 10.48 20.96 40.30
CA VAL A 4 10.57 19.67 39.61
C VAL A 4 10.47 19.98 38.11
N GLY A 5 11.57 19.67 37.42
CA GLY A 5 11.80 20.02 36.01
C GLY A 5 10.92 19.24 35.05
N SER A 6 10.47 19.96 34.01
CA SER A 6 9.77 19.42 32.85
C SER A 6 10.68 18.54 32.01
N ILE A 7 10.24 17.31 31.72
CA ILE A 7 10.82 16.49 30.65
C ILE A 7 9.89 16.62 29.44
N GLY A 8 10.34 17.37 28.43
CA GLY A 8 9.65 17.56 27.16
C GLY A 8 9.81 16.35 26.23
N PRO A 9 8.90 16.16 25.26
CA PRO A 9 8.97 15.06 24.32
C PRO A 9 10.03 15.32 23.24
N LEU A 10 10.90 14.32 23.04
CA LEU A 10 11.88 14.26 21.95
C LEU A 10 11.16 14.11 20.61
N ALA A 11 11.20 15.16 19.80
CA ALA A 11 10.82 15.16 18.40
C ALA A 11 11.99 15.69 17.57
N GLY A 12 12.25 15.05 16.42
CA GLY A 12 12.95 15.67 15.30
C GLY A 12 14.41 15.24 15.09
N MET A 13 14.62 14.09 14.44
CA MET A 13 15.80 13.93 13.58
C MET A 13 15.41 14.41 12.18
N ALA A 14 15.60 15.70 11.94
CA ALA A 14 15.60 16.29 10.62
C ALA A 14 16.88 15.84 9.89
N CYS A 15 16.74 15.07 8.82
CA CYS A 15 17.83 14.88 7.88
C CYS A 15 18.08 16.20 7.16
N ALA A 16 19.22 16.83 7.45
CA ALA A 16 19.72 18.00 6.76
C ALA A 16 19.88 17.70 5.26
N GLY A 17 19.25 18.52 4.42
CA GLY A 17 19.44 18.48 2.96
C GLY A 17 20.84 18.95 2.58
N PRO A 18 21.47 18.37 1.53
CA PRO A 18 22.71 18.92 1.01
C PRO A 18 22.41 20.18 0.17
N GLY A 19 23.35 21.12 0.24
CA GLY A 19 23.20 22.48 -0.21
C GLY A 19 22.99 22.65 -1.71
N ARG A 20 22.45 23.84 -2.04
CA ARG A 20 22.36 24.36 -3.41
C ARG A 20 23.76 24.44 -4.02
N GLY A 21 24.08 23.46 -4.87
CA GLY A 21 25.17 23.55 -5.85
C GLY A 21 24.57 23.72 -7.24
N SER A 22 24.80 24.87 -7.85
CA SER A 22 24.49 25.12 -9.26
C SER A 22 25.30 24.17 -10.14
N ILE A 23 24.63 23.33 -10.92
CA ILE A 23 25.25 22.65 -12.08
C ILE A 23 24.45 23.06 -13.30
N GLN A 24 24.81 24.22 -13.86
CA GLN A 24 24.62 24.49 -15.28
C GLN A 24 25.63 23.62 -16.04
N GLY A 25 25.13 22.90 -17.05
CA GLY A 25 25.96 22.24 -18.06
C GLY A 25 26.10 20.74 -17.88
N LEU A 26 25.19 19.97 -18.47
CA LEU A 26 25.52 18.91 -19.42
C LEU A 26 24.22 18.45 -20.14
N ASN A 27 23.74 19.31 -21.05
CA ASN A 27 22.82 18.89 -22.10
C ASN A 27 23.64 18.08 -23.11
N PHE A 28 23.66 16.75 -23.03
CA PHE A 28 23.95 15.88 -24.18
C PHE A 28 23.43 14.46 -23.95
N ARG A 29 22.66 13.96 -24.94
CA ARG A 29 22.08 12.61 -25.13
C ARG A 29 20.76 12.29 -24.42
N LEU A 30 19.69 12.99 -24.82
CA LEU A 30 18.29 12.62 -24.52
C LEU A 30 17.51 12.12 -25.76
N GLY A 31 18.20 11.56 -26.77
CA GLY A 31 17.61 11.39 -28.11
C GLY A 31 17.39 9.98 -28.65
N LEU A 32 17.76 8.88 -27.97
CA LEU A 32 17.85 7.58 -28.68
C LEU A 32 17.50 6.30 -27.88
N LEU A 33 16.56 6.35 -26.93
CA LEU A 33 16.06 5.14 -26.22
C LEU A 33 14.56 4.87 -26.37
N TRP A 34 13.86 5.57 -27.27
CA TRP A 34 12.38 5.53 -27.37
C TRP A 34 11.80 4.62 -28.46
N ALA A 35 12.54 3.61 -28.92
CA ALA A 35 12.01 2.60 -29.83
C ALA A 35 12.48 1.20 -29.44
N LEU A 36 11.90 0.65 -28.37
CA LEU A 36 11.89 -0.80 -28.23
C LEU A 36 10.94 -1.36 -29.28
N PRO A 37 11.39 -2.23 -30.20
CA PRO A 37 10.55 -2.80 -31.25
C PRO A 37 9.32 -3.53 -30.65
N PRO A 38 8.24 -3.73 -31.42
CA PRO A 38 7.11 -4.53 -30.98
C PRO A 38 7.62 -5.89 -30.47
N VAL A 39 7.22 -6.23 -29.25
CA VAL A 39 7.67 -7.45 -28.58
C VAL A 39 6.95 -8.62 -29.23
N ALA A 40 7.69 -9.49 -29.92
CA ALA A 40 7.19 -10.81 -30.29
C ALA A 40 6.86 -11.61 -29.01
N PRO A 41 5.78 -12.44 -29.01
CA PRO A 41 5.42 -13.26 -27.86
C PRO A 41 6.59 -14.15 -27.43
N ILE A 42 6.80 -14.27 -26.11
CA ILE A 42 7.81 -15.17 -25.55
C ILE A 42 7.19 -16.58 -25.47
N PHE A 43 7.87 -17.55 -26.09
CA PHE A 43 7.54 -18.97 -25.95
C PHE A 43 8.50 -19.60 -24.92
N VAL A 44 7.97 -20.00 -23.76
CA VAL A 44 8.69 -20.87 -22.82
C VAL A 44 8.03 -22.25 -22.91
N PRO A 45 8.67 -23.27 -23.51
CA PRO A 45 8.11 -24.61 -23.57
C PRO A 45 8.23 -25.28 -22.20
N MET A 46 7.09 -25.45 -21.52
CA MET A 46 6.93 -26.47 -20.49
C MET A 46 5.86 -27.46 -20.96
N SER A 47 6.00 -28.74 -20.61
CA SER A 47 5.09 -29.82 -21.03
C SER A 47 3.72 -29.68 -20.36
N ASP A 48 2.81 -29.05 -21.11
CA ASP A 48 1.36 -28.75 -20.93
C ASP A 48 0.91 -27.84 -19.77
N PRO A 49 0.05 -26.82 -20.03
CA PRO A 49 -0.45 -26.27 -21.29
C PRO A 49 0.51 -25.21 -21.87
N VAL A 50 0.46 -24.97 -23.19
CA VAL A 50 1.24 -23.89 -23.85
C VAL A 50 0.69 -22.54 -23.41
N PHE A 51 1.28 -21.99 -22.35
CA PHE A 51 1.05 -20.61 -21.94
C PHE A 51 1.84 -19.64 -22.83
N GLN A 52 1.25 -18.48 -23.10
CA GLN A 52 1.95 -17.35 -23.69
C GLN A 52 2.09 -16.25 -22.64
N ILE A 53 3.29 -15.67 -22.51
CA ILE A 53 3.54 -14.54 -21.63
C ILE A 53 3.58 -13.27 -22.48
N ARG A 54 2.67 -12.34 -22.18
CA ARG A 54 2.57 -11.02 -22.81
C ARG A 54 2.88 -9.93 -21.79
N ILE A 55 3.54 -8.87 -22.25
CA ILE A 55 3.79 -7.66 -21.47
C ILE A 55 2.84 -6.58 -21.98
N ALA A 56 1.90 -6.15 -21.13
CA ALA A 56 1.02 -5.02 -21.39
C ALA A 56 1.70 -3.72 -20.92
N ARG A 57 1.61 -2.64 -21.72
CA ARG A 57 2.29 -1.37 -21.43
C ARG A 57 1.38 -0.33 -20.78
N SER A 58 0.11 -0.68 -20.61
CA SER A 58 -0.88 0.02 -19.81
C SER A 58 -1.98 -0.95 -19.42
N MET A 59 -2.69 -0.66 -18.34
CA MET A 59 -3.96 -1.32 -18.02
C MET A 59 -4.98 -1.19 -19.15
N ALA A 60 -4.94 -0.11 -19.94
CA ALA A 60 -5.81 0.07 -21.10
C ALA A 60 -5.61 -1.00 -22.20
N ASP A 61 -4.48 -1.70 -22.22
CA ASP A 61 -4.17 -2.80 -23.15
C ASP A 61 -4.70 -4.17 -22.68
N ILE A 62 -5.44 -4.19 -21.56
CA ILE A 62 -5.94 -5.41 -20.93
C ILE A 62 -7.45 -5.28 -20.77
N ASP A 63 -8.18 -6.33 -21.16
CA ASP A 63 -9.62 -6.41 -20.89
C ASP A 63 -9.89 -6.37 -19.38
N ALA A 64 -10.78 -5.46 -18.97
CA ALA A 64 -11.04 -5.20 -17.56
C ALA A 64 -11.69 -6.40 -16.87
N ALA A 65 -12.63 -7.08 -17.52
CA ALA A 65 -13.33 -8.23 -16.94
C ALA A 65 -12.38 -9.42 -16.78
N ALA A 66 -11.49 -9.66 -17.75
CA ALA A 66 -10.49 -10.70 -17.68
C ALA A 66 -9.44 -10.43 -16.60
N TRP A 67 -8.98 -9.18 -16.45
CA TRP A 67 -8.11 -8.79 -15.34
C TRP A 67 -8.80 -8.98 -13.99
N ASP A 68 -10.03 -8.48 -13.85
CA ASP A 68 -10.76 -8.53 -12.58
C ASP A 68 -11.15 -9.96 -12.19
N ALA A 69 -11.34 -10.86 -13.15
CA ALA A 69 -11.50 -12.29 -12.88
C ALA A 69 -10.25 -12.89 -12.20
N CYS A 70 -9.05 -12.42 -12.50
CA CYS A 70 -7.83 -12.81 -11.78
C CYS A 70 -7.69 -12.05 -10.44
N ALA A 71 -7.93 -10.74 -10.46
CA ALA A 71 -7.67 -9.82 -9.35
C ALA A 71 -8.63 -10.00 -8.17
N ASN A 72 -9.91 -10.23 -8.46
CA ASN A 72 -11.00 -10.41 -7.52
C ASN A 72 -11.96 -11.53 -7.99
N PRO A 73 -11.49 -12.80 -8.04
CA PRO A 73 -12.28 -13.90 -8.56
C PRO A 73 -13.51 -14.15 -7.68
N PRO A 74 -14.68 -14.34 -8.30
CA PRO A 74 -15.89 -14.65 -7.55
C PRO A 74 -15.78 -16.02 -6.88
N GLY A 75 -16.27 -16.13 -5.64
CA GLY A 75 -16.37 -17.41 -4.95
C GLY A 75 -15.04 -18.04 -4.55
N VAL A 76 -13.96 -17.26 -4.45
CA VAL A 76 -12.77 -17.72 -3.71
C VAL A 76 -13.18 -17.88 -2.25
N ASP A 77 -13.27 -19.13 -1.80
CA ASP A 77 -13.40 -19.47 -0.38
C ASP A 77 -12.13 -19.01 0.32
N CYS A 78 -12.20 -17.81 0.91
CA CYS A 78 -11.26 -17.41 1.94
C CYS A 78 -11.66 -18.08 3.25
N ASP A 79 -10.67 -18.50 4.03
CA ASP A 79 -10.90 -18.99 5.39
C ASP A 79 -11.69 -17.92 6.16
N PRO A 80 -12.90 -18.26 6.66
CA PRO A 80 -13.72 -17.29 7.35
C PRO A 80 -13.10 -16.83 8.67
N ASP A 81 -12.14 -17.58 9.20
CA ASP A 81 -11.46 -17.27 10.45
C ASP A 81 -10.12 -16.55 10.23
N ASP A 82 -9.65 -16.39 8.99
CA ASP A 82 -8.46 -15.58 8.69
C ASP A 82 -8.78 -14.08 8.88
N PRO A 83 -8.20 -13.41 9.90
CA PRO A 83 -8.45 -11.99 10.16
C PRO A 83 -7.92 -11.07 9.05
N GLN A 84 -7.06 -11.58 8.15
CA GLN A 84 -6.49 -10.87 7.01
C GLN A 84 -7.16 -11.24 5.68
N ARG A 85 -8.23 -12.05 5.69
CA ARG A 85 -8.98 -12.40 4.47
C ARG A 85 -9.47 -11.17 3.72
N GLU A 86 -9.48 -11.21 2.40
CA GLU A 86 -10.11 -10.18 1.58
C GLU A 86 -10.71 -10.79 0.33
N ARG A 87 -12.03 -10.75 0.21
CA ARG A 87 -12.76 -11.25 -0.97
C ARG A 87 -12.68 -10.29 -2.15
N PHE A 88 -12.68 -8.99 -1.88
CA PHE A 88 -12.55 -7.96 -2.90
C PHE A 88 -11.56 -6.89 -2.46
N ASN A 89 -10.40 -6.83 -3.12
CA ASN A 89 -9.42 -5.78 -2.91
C ASN A 89 -9.59 -4.67 -3.98
N PRO A 90 -10.05 -3.46 -3.60
CA PRO A 90 -10.30 -2.39 -4.55
C PRO A 90 -9.05 -1.98 -5.33
N PHE A 91 -7.87 -2.13 -4.72
CA PHE A 91 -6.59 -1.70 -5.29
C PHE A 91 -6.05 -2.60 -6.39
N LEU A 92 -6.52 -3.85 -6.44
CA LEU A 92 -6.15 -4.79 -7.49
C LEU A 92 -7.06 -4.70 -8.69
N SER A 93 -8.21 -4.00 -8.60
CA SER A 93 -9.13 -3.86 -9.70
C SER A 93 -8.49 -3.16 -10.90
N HIS A 94 -8.93 -3.54 -12.10
CA HIS A 94 -8.53 -2.87 -13.33
C HIS A 94 -8.82 -1.37 -13.26
N ALA A 95 -10.03 -1.03 -12.81
CA ALA A 95 -10.49 0.33 -12.61
C ALA A 95 -9.49 1.17 -11.79
N PHE A 96 -9.09 0.69 -10.61
CA PHE A 96 -8.15 1.42 -9.76
C PHE A 96 -6.79 1.63 -10.43
N LEU A 97 -6.18 0.57 -10.96
CA LEU A 97 -4.85 0.65 -11.58
C LEU A 97 -4.87 1.53 -12.85
N ASN A 98 -5.91 1.40 -13.67
CA ASN A 98 -6.09 2.21 -14.87
C ASN A 98 -6.29 3.70 -14.52
N THR A 99 -7.00 4.03 -13.42
CA THR A 99 -7.16 5.43 -13.00
C THR A 99 -5.83 6.07 -12.58
N LEU A 100 -4.91 5.31 -11.96
CA LEU A 100 -3.57 5.80 -11.61
C LEU A 100 -2.73 6.13 -12.86
N GLU A 101 -2.83 5.31 -13.90
CA GLU A 101 -2.10 5.52 -15.15
C GLU A 101 -2.68 6.67 -15.97
N THR A 102 -4.00 6.62 -16.21
CA THR A 102 -4.71 7.59 -17.06
C THR A 102 -4.79 8.99 -16.45
N SER A 103 -4.74 9.11 -15.11
CA SER A 103 -4.62 10.39 -14.42
C SER A 103 -3.24 11.04 -14.56
N GLY A 104 -2.23 10.28 -14.98
CA GLY A 104 -0.83 10.68 -14.99
C GLY A 104 -0.08 10.47 -13.67
N SER A 105 -0.70 9.89 -12.64
CA SER A 105 -0.06 9.67 -11.32
C SER A 105 1.04 8.60 -11.39
N ALA A 106 0.76 7.46 -12.00
CA ALA A 106 1.69 6.34 -12.18
C ALA A 106 2.02 6.16 -13.67
N THR A 107 3.05 6.87 -14.15
CA THR A 107 3.48 6.82 -15.55
C THR A 107 4.99 6.80 -15.65
N SER A 108 5.54 6.50 -16.83
CA SER A 108 6.99 6.57 -17.07
C SER A 108 7.61 7.91 -16.68
N ARG A 109 6.88 9.02 -16.88
CA ARG A 109 7.34 10.37 -16.49
C ARG A 109 7.48 10.54 -14.98
N THR A 110 6.65 9.84 -14.20
CA THR A 110 6.70 9.84 -12.73
C THR A 110 7.51 8.67 -12.17
N GLY A 111 8.30 7.99 -13.01
CA GLY A 111 9.13 6.86 -12.60
C GLY A 111 8.40 5.54 -12.40
N TRP A 112 7.15 5.44 -12.87
CA TRP A 112 6.28 4.26 -12.80
C TRP A 112 5.90 3.80 -14.21
N SER A 113 6.82 3.21 -14.97
CA SER A 113 6.52 2.73 -16.32
C SER A 113 5.74 1.41 -16.27
N PRO A 114 4.49 1.32 -16.75
CA PRO A 114 3.74 0.08 -16.68
C PRO A 114 4.31 -0.99 -17.62
N VAL A 115 4.45 -2.21 -17.09
CA VAL A 115 4.95 -3.40 -17.79
C VAL A 115 4.25 -4.65 -17.24
N HIS A 116 2.92 -4.60 -17.12
CA HIS A 116 2.16 -5.68 -16.49
C HIS A 116 2.35 -7.00 -17.22
N LEU A 117 2.48 -8.08 -16.46
CA LEU A 117 2.55 -9.42 -17.02
C LEU A 117 1.16 -10.00 -17.15
N VAL A 118 0.91 -10.64 -18.29
CA VAL A 118 -0.31 -11.38 -18.58
C VAL A 118 0.11 -12.75 -19.10
N VAL A 119 -0.47 -13.80 -18.52
CA VAL A 119 -0.33 -15.19 -18.96
C VAL A 119 -1.62 -15.58 -19.64
N GLU A 120 -1.51 -16.02 -20.89
CA GLU A 120 -2.65 -16.35 -21.76
C GLU A 120 -2.57 -17.82 -22.19
N ASP A 121 -3.72 -18.43 -22.45
CA ASP A 121 -3.78 -19.71 -23.17
C ASP A 121 -3.60 -19.52 -24.70
N GLN A 122 -3.63 -20.61 -25.46
CA GLN A 122 -3.52 -20.56 -26.93
C GLN A 122 -4.69 -19.82 -27.60
N ALA A 123 -5.85 -19.73 -26.94
CA ALA A 123 -7.03 -19.01 -27.43
C ALA A 123 -7.01 -17.52 -27.07
N GLY A 124 -6.01 -17.06 -26.30
CA GLY A 124 -5.86 -15.68 -25.84
C GLY A 124 -6.63 -15.36 -24.55
N ALA A 125 -7.16 -16.36 -23.85
CA ALA A 125 -7.83 -16.13 -22.57
C ALA A 125 -6.79 -15.87 -21.47
N ILE A 126 -7.00 -14.81 -20.68
CA ILE A 126 -6.11 -14.47 -19.56
C ILE A 126 -6.30 -15.48 -18.43
N LEU A 127 -5.22 -16.19 -18.10
CA LEU A 127 -5.17 -17.16 -17.02
C LEU A 127 -4.55 -16.59 -15.75
N ALA A 128 -3.63 -15.64 -15.90
CA ALA A 128 -2.96 -15.00 -14.77
C ALA A 128 -2.43 -13.62 -15.16
N CYS A 129 -2.26 -12.74 -14.17
CA CYS A 129 -1.63 -11.44 -14.39
C CYS A 129 -0.91 -10.93 -13.13
N ALA A 130 -0.05 -9.93 -13.32
CA ALA A 130 0.62 -9.26 -12.21
C ALA A 130 0.80 -7.75 -12.50
N PRO A 131 0.42 -6.86 -11.57
CA PRO A 131 0.61 -5.42 -11.72
C PRO A 131 2.09 -5.08 -11.56
N CYS A 132 2.81 -5.05 -12.68
CA CYS A 132 4.25 -4.82 -12.72
C CYS A 132 4.60 -3.46 -13.34
N TYR A 133 5.59 -2.78 -12.76
CA TYR A 133 6.10 -1.50 -13.20
C TYR A 133 7.63 -1.51 -13.23
N LEU A 134 8.22 -0.90 -14.25
CA LEU A 134 9.65 -0.63 -14.33
C LEU A 134 9.91 0.75 -13.70
N LYS A 135 10.70 0.76 -12.63
CA LYS A 135 10.94 1.95 -11.81
C LYS A 135 12.36 2.47 -11.91
N ASN A 136 12.51 3.79 -11.89
CA ASN A 136 13.80 4.49 -11.86
C ASN A 136 14.13 5.14 -10.50
N HIS A 137 13.29 4.91 -9.48
CA HIS A 137 13.47 5.35 -8.10
C HIS A 137 12.64 4.48 -7.15
N SER A 138 12.84 4.62 -5.84
CA SER A 138 12.09 3.88 -4.81
C SER A 138 10.88 4.62 -4.21
N GLN A 139 10.54 5.81 -4.71
CA GLN A 139 9.40 6.58 -4.18
C GLN A 139 8.07 5.87 -4.43
N GLY A 140 7.17 5.95 -3.43
CA GLY A 140 5.78 5.48 -3.53
C GLY A 140 5.54 3.97 -3.42
N GLU A 141 6.56 3.15 -3.16
CA GLU A 141 6.38 1.68 -2.99
C GLU A 141 6.21 1.24 -1.53
N TYR A 142 6.50 2.12 -0.58
CA TYR A 142 6.32 1.91 0.87
C TYR A 142 7.07 0.71 1.49
N VAL A 143 7.99 0.10 0.74
CA VAL A 143 9.02 -0.80 1.25
C VAL A 143 10.35 -0.15 0.91
N PHE A 144 10.96 0.53 1.88
CA PHE A 144 12.08 1.41 1.60
C PHE A 144 13.38 0.61 1.45
N ASP A 145 13.98 0.70 0.26
CA ASP A 145 15.26 0.07 -0.11
C ASP A 145 16.35 1.10 -0.47
N TYR A 146 16.14 2.38 -0.15
CA TYR A 146 17.10 3.46 -0.40
C TYR A 146 18.51 3.14 0.12
N ALA A 147 18.62 2.51 1.29
CA ALA A 147 19.90 2.12 1.84
C ALA A 147 20.64 1.08 0.97
N TRP A 148 19.90 0.15 0.35
CA TRP A 148 20.47 -0.83 -0.57
C TRP A 148 20.89 -0.17 -1.88
N ALA A 149 20.02 0.70 -2.42
CA ALA A 149 20.29 1.47 -3.62
C ALA A 149 21.55 2.35 -3.45
N ASP A 150 21.60 3.16 -2.40
CA ASP A 150 22.72 4.06 -2.10
C ASP A 150 24.03 3.30 -1.91
N ALA A 151 24.00 2.17 -1.19
CA ALA A 151 25.18 1.35 -0.97
C ALA A 151 25.69 0.74 -2.29
N PHE A 152 24.79 0.25 -3.14
CA PHE A 152 25.15 -0.38 -4.41
C PHE A 152 25.67 0.63 -5.44
N GLU A 153 25.03 1.80 -5.55
CA GLU A 153 25.48 2.90 -6.42
C GLU A 153 26.86 3.41 -5.99
N ARG A 154 27.11 3.56 -4.69
CA ARG A 154 28.44 3.94 -4.16
C ARG A 154 29.52 2.90 -4.45
N ALA A 155 29.15 1.63 -4.58
CA ALA A 155 30.04 0.56 -4.98
C ALA A 155 30.27 0.48 -6.50
N GLY A 156 29.71 1.43 -7.28
CA GLY A 156 29.83 1.49 -8.74
C GLY A 156 28.83 0.62 -9.49
N GLY A 157 27.82 0.07 -8.82
CA GLY A 157 26.69 -0.62 -9.45
C GLY A 157 25.63 0.34 -9.95
N HIS A 158 24.64 -0.19 -10.67
CA HIS A 158 23.44 0.54 -11.08
C HIS A 158 22.21 -0.15 -10.49
N TYR A 159 21.56 0.49 -9.53
CA TYR A 159 20.39 -0.07 -8.86
C TYR A 159 19.12 0.12 -9.69
N TYR A 160 19.05 1.17 -10.50
CA TYR A 160 17.91 1.43 -11.37
C TYR A 160 18.26 1.15 -12.85
N PRO A 161 17.29 0.66 -13.65
CA PRO A 161 15.90 0.43 -13.26
C PRO A 161 15.71 -0.86 -12.44
N LYS A 162 14.57 -0.96 -11.75
CA LYS A 162 14.12 -2.18 -11.05
C LYS A 162 12.69 -2.54 -11.46
N LEU A 163 12.35 -3.82 -11.42
CA LEU A 163 10.96 -4.26 -11.58
C LEU A 163 10.24 -4.25 -10.23
N GLN A 164 9.01 -3.76 -10.25
CA GLN A 164 8.17 -3.62 -9.07
C GLN A 164 6.79 -4.22 -9.35
N VAL A 165 6.51 -5.39 -8.77
CA VAL A 165 5.16 -5.94 -8.69
C VAL A 165 4.47 -5.37 -7.45
N SER A 166 3.57 -4.43 -7.66
CA SER A 166 2.90 -3.70 -6.58
C SER A 166 1.68 -2.93 -7.08
N VAL A 167 0.87 -2.46 -6.14
CA VAL A 167 -0.06 -1.36 -6.40
C VAL A 167 0.66 -0.03 -6.12
N PRO A 168 0.73 0.91 -7.09
CA PRO A 168 1.38 2.20 -6.87
C PRO A 168 0.75 2.97 -5.69
N PHE A 169 1.61 3.61 -4.89
CA PHE A 169 1.24 4.48 -3.78
C PHE A 169 0.38 3.83 -2.68
N THR A 170 0.30 2.50 -2.65
CA THR A 170 -0.68 1.77 -1.83
C THR A 170 0.01 0.69 -1.00
N PRO A 171 0.31 0.97 0.27
CA PRO A 171 0.86 -0.03 1.19
C PRO A 171 -0.26 -0.92 1.77
N ALA A 172 -0.89 -1.72 0.91
CA ALA A 172 -1.96 -2.65 1.29
C ALA A 172 -1.52 -4.07 1.00
N GLN A 173 -1.73 -4.97 1.96
CA GLN A 173 -1.51 -6.39 1.71
C GLN A 173 -2.56 -6.93 0.74
N GLY A 174 -2.14 -7.85 -0.13
CA GLY A 174 -3.02 -8.56 -1.04
C GLY A 174 -2.23 -9.36 -2.06
N ARG A 175 -2.93 -10.15 -2.87
CA ARG A 175 -2.30 -10.96 -3.92
C ARG A 175 -1.49 -10.09 -4.89
N ARG A 176 -0.41 -10.63 -5.43
CA ARG A 176 0.45 -9.97 -6.43
C ARG A 176 0.64 -10.80 -7.69
N LEU A 177 0.54 -12.12 -7.55
CA LEU A 177 0.44 -13.06 -8.67
C LEU A 177 -1.02 -13.51 -8.77
N LEU A 178 -1.78 -12.82 -9.62
CA LEU A 178 -3.22 -12.95 -9.75
C LEU A 178 -3.54 -14.09 -10.71
N VAL A 179 -4.43 -15.01 -10.34
CA VAL A 179 -4.74 -16.20 -11.13
C VAL A 179 -6.26 -16.32 -11.28
N ALA A 180 -6.71 -16.59 -12.51
CA ALA A 180 -8.12 -16.79 -12.82
C ALA A 180 -8.67 -18.11 -12.22
N PRO A 181 -9.96 -18.17 -11.88
CA PRO A 181 -10.62 -19.40 -11.45
C PRO A 181 -10.44 -20.54 -12.46
N GLY A 182 -10.36 -21.77 -11.97
CA GLY A 182 -10.20 -22.96 -12.83
C GLY A 182 -8.81 -23.12 -13.46
N THR A 183 -7.89 -22.17 -13.23
CA THR A 183 -6.49 -22.27 -13.66
C THR A 183 -5.66 -23.02 -12.62
N ASN A 184 -4.69 -23.82 -13.06
CA ASN A 184 -3.69 -24.40 -12.16
C ASN A 184 -2.83 -23.28 -11.56
N VAL A 185 -3.10 -22.93 -10.29
CA VAL A 185 -2.46 -21.81 -9.57
C VAL A 185 -0.94 -21.93 -9.56
N ALA A 186 -0.40 -23.11 -9.24
CA ALA A 186 1.04 -23.30 -9.16
C ALA A 186 1.72 -23.10 -10.53
N ALA A 187 1.15 -23.66 -11.59
CA ALA A 187 1.69 -23.53 -12.95
C ALA A 187 1.61 -22.08 -13.46
N ALA A 188 0.50 -21.40 -13.22
CA ALA A 188 0.29 -20.01 -13.61
C ALA A 188 1.23 -19.04 -12.85
N GLN A 189 1.39 -19.23 -11.53
CA GLN A 189 2.33 -18.44 -10.74
C GLN A 189 3.79 -18.69 -11.16
N ALA A 190 4.16 -19.93 -11.47
CA ALA A 190 5.47 -20.25 -12.02
C ALA A 190 5.71 -19.54 -13.36
N ALA A 191 4.72 -19.51 -14.26
CA ALA A 191 4.79 -18.78 -15.51
C ALA A 191 4.96 -17.27 -15.29
N LEU A 192 4.26 -16.66 -14.33
CA LEU A 192 4.45 -15.25 -13.96
C LEU A 192 5.87 -14.99 -13.45
N VAL A 193 6.42 -15.86 -12.59
CA VAL A 193 7.79 -15.74 -12.07
C VAL A 193 8.83 -15.82 -13.20
N GLU A 194 8.67 -16.77 -14.12
CA GLU A 194 9.55 -16.87 -15.28
C GLU A 194 9.43 -15.63 -16.18
N GLY A 195 8.21 -15.12 -16.37
CA GLY A 195 7.95 -13.85 -17.05
C GLY A 195 8.69 -12.68 -16.40
N LEU A 196 8.72 -12.60 -15.06
CA LEU A 196 9.48 -11.58 -14.33
C LEU A 196 10.99 -11.71 -14.54
N ARG A 197 11.54 -12.94 -14.52
CA ARG A 197 12.96 -13.20 -14.79
C ARG A 197 13.35 -12.78 -16.20
N ALA A 198 12.56 -13.18 -17.20
CA ALA A 198 12.78 -12.81 -18.59
C ALA A 198 12.65 -11.29 -18.79
N LEU A 199 11.68 -10.65 -18.14
CA LEU A 199 11.51 -9.20 -18.19
C LEU A 199 12.72 -8.48 -17.57
N GLN A 200 13.20 -8.94 -16.40
CA GLN A 200 14.35 -8.37 -15.70
C GLN A 200 15.59 -8.36 -16.60
N GLN A 201 15.89 -9.50 -17.23
CA GLN A 201 17.01 -9.63 -18.17
C GLN A 201 16.85 -8.71 -19.38
N ARG A 202 15.65 -8.66 -19.99
CA ARG A 202 15.40 -7.87 -21.19
C ARG A 202 15.44 -6.36 -20.95
N THR A 203 15.02 -5.90 -19.77
CA THR A 203 15.05 -4.47 -19.42
C THR A 203 16.39 -4.05 -18.80
N GLY A 204 17.28 -5.00 -18.52
CA GLY A 204 18.50 -4.75 -17.74
C GLY A 204 18.19 -4.26 -16.33
N ALA A 205 17.06 -4.68 -15.75
CA ALA A 205 16.69 -4.28 -14.41
C ALA A 205 17.61 -4.97 -13.39
N SER A 206 18.11 -4.21 -12.41
CA SER A 206 19.06 -4.76 -11.44
C SER A 206 18.40 -5.75 -10.47
N SER A 207 17.08 -5.66 -10.33
CA SER A 207 16.30 -6.41 -9.35
C SER A 207 14.81 -6.47 -9.70
N THR A 208 14.12 -7.42 -9.06
CA THR A 208 12.66 -7.58 -9.06
C THR A 208 12.15 -7.59 -7.63
N HIS A 209 11.14 -6.77 -7.35
CA HIS A 209 10.55 -6.57 -6.03
C HIS A 209 9.05 -6.89 -6.08
N ILE A 210 8.56 -7.67 -5.12
CA ILE A 210 7.13 -7.90 -4.91
C ILE A 210 6.79 -7.38 -3.52
N THR A 211 5.94 -6.35 -3.43
CA THR A 211 5.66 -5.67 -2.15
C THR A 211 4.23 -5.86 -1.68
N PHE A 212 4.10 -6.13 -0.38
CA PHE A 212 2.86 -6.48 0.28
C PHE A 212 2.10 -7.68 -0.33
N PRO A 213 2.78 -8.77 -0.77
CA PRO A 213 2.08 -10.01 -1.13
C PRO A 213 1.45 -10.66 0.11
N LEU A 214 0.60 -11.65 -0.10
CA LEU A 214 0.12 -12.49 1.00
C LEU A 214 1.28 -13.33 1.57
N LYS A 215 1.16 -13.73 2.85
CA LYS A 215 2.13 -14.61 3.51
C LYS A 215 2.40 -15.89 2.70
N GLN A 216 1.35 -16.51 2.17
CA GLN A 216 1.47 -17.72 1.34
C GLN A 216 2.34 -17.50 0.09
N GLU A 217 2.16 -16.37 -0.62
CA GLU A 217 3.01 -16.00 -1.76
C GLU A 217 4.45 -15.73 -1.30
N TRP A 218 4.63 -15.08 -0.14
CA TRP A 218 5.95 -14.80 0.44
C TRP A 218 6.72 -16.08 0.82
N GLU A 219 6.04 -17.06 1.40
CA GLU A 219 6.63 -18.36 1.74
C GLU A 219 6.99 -19.15 0.48
N ALA A 220 6.04 -19.28 -0.45
CA ALA A 220 6.22 -20.07 -1.67
C ALA A 220 7.32 -19.49 -2.57
N LEU A 221 7.35 -18.16 -2.78
CA LEU A 221 8.37 -17.53 -3.63
C LEU A 221 9.74 -17.46 -2.92
N GLY A 222 9.75 -17.36 -1.59
CA GLY A 222 10.98 -17.45 -0.81
C GLY A 222 11.70 -18.78 -0.96
N GLN A 223 10.95 -19.89 -1.09
CA GLN A 223 11.52 -21.21 -1.40
C GLN A 223 12.07 -21.30 -2.83
N ASN A 224 11.65 -20.40 -3.73
CA ASN A 224 12.05 -20.34 -5.14
C ASN A 224 13.10 -19.25 -5.43
N GLY A 225 13.90 -18.91 -4.42
CA GLY A 225 15.09 -18.06 -4.58
C GLY A 225 14.86 -16.56 -4.44
N PHE A 226 13.65 -16.11 -4.07
CA PHE A 226 13.46 -14.72 -3.64
C PHE A 226 13.94 -14.53 -2.20
N LEU A 227 14.67 -13.44 -1.97
CA LEU A 227 15.01 -13.00 -0.63
C LEU A 227 13.76 -12.45 0.06
N ARG A 228 13.55 -12.89 1.30
CA ARG A 228 12.36 -12.60 2.09
C ARG A 228 12.60 -11.44 3.04
N ARG A 229 11.73 -10.43 3.02
CA ARG A 229 11.73 -9.34 3.99
C ARG A 229 10.39 -9.32 4.72
N THR A 230 10.43 -9.08 6.03
CA THR A 230 9.24 -8.72 6.82
C THR A 230 9.32 -7.25 7.21
N GLY A 231 8.17 -6.61 7.26
CA GLY A 231 7.97 -5.29 7.82
C GLY A 231 6.81 -5.35 8.82
N LYS A 232 6.35 -4.19 9.25
CA LYS A 232 5.27 -4.08 10.23
C LYS A 232 4.32 -2.95 9.87
N GLN A 233 3.04 -3.21 10.06
CA GLN A 233 1.98 -2.21 10.07
C GLN A 233 1.16 -2.34 11.35
N PHE A 234 0.12 -1.51 11.49
CA PHE A 234 -0.83 -1.59 12.59
C PHE A 234 -2.24 -1.57 12.03
N HIS A 235 -3.03 -2.60 12.34
CA HIS A 235 -4.40 -2.79 11.87
C HIS A 235 -5.35 -2.85 13.06
N PHE A 236 -6.57 -2.35 12.88
CA PHE A 236 -7.66 -2.56 13.83
C PHE A 236 -8.43 -3.80 13.37
N PHE A 237 -8.73 -4.70 14.29
CA PHE A 237 -9.56 -5.87 14.04
C PHE A 237 -10.90 -5.70 14.74
N ASN A 238 -11.97 -5.77 13.97
CA ASN A 238 -13.33 -5.74 14.46
C ASN A 238 -13.72 -7.14 14.96
N ARG A 239 -13.85 -7.31 16.27
CA ARG A 239 -14.17 -8.60 16.91
C ARG A 239 -15.67 -8.84 17.02
N GLY A 240 -16.45 -8.27 16.10
CA GLY A 240 -17.92 -8.33 16.12
C GLY A 240 -18.53 -7.34 17.11
N TYR A 241 -17.93 -6.16 17.28
CA TYR A 241 -18.50 -5.11 18.14
C TYR A 241 -19.82 -4.59 17.55
N ASP A 242 -20.78 -4.25 18.41
CA ASP A 242 -22.04 -3.61 18.00
C ASP A 242 -21.86 -2.12 17.66
N ASP A 243 -20.99 -1.44 18.43
CA ASP A 243 -20.66 -0.02 18.27
C ASP A 243 -19.25 0.29 18.82
N PHE A 244 -18.85 1.55 18.73
CA PHE A 244 -17.55 2.02 19.23
C PHE A 244 -17.38 1.83 20.74
N ASP A 245 -18.47 1.94 21.50
CA ASP A 245 -18.44 1.77 22.95
C ASP A 245 -18.19 0.31 23.34
N GLY A 246 -18.71 -0.64 22.54
CA GLY A 246 -18.36 -2.05 22.58
C GLY A 246 -16.86 -2.27 22.39
N PHE A 247 -16.24 -1.65 21.37
CA PHE A 247 -14.79 -1.66 21.20
C PHE A 247 -14.05 -1.07 22.42
N LEU A 248 -14.51 0.07 22.95
CA LEU A 248 -13.87 0.72 24.10
C LEU A 248 -13.96 -0.11 25.39
N ALA A 249 -14.91 -1.04 25.50
CA ALA A 249 -15.06 -1.94 26.63
C ALA A 249 -13.90 -2.95 26.74
N ASP A 250 -13.29 -3.31 25.61
CA ASP A 250 -12.13 -4.21 25.55
C ASP A 250 -10.81 -3.52 25.93
N LEU A 251 -10.81 -2.18 25.98
CA LEU A 251 -9.64 -1.41 26.34
C LEU A 251 -9.49 -1.20 27.85
N ALA A 252 -8.25 -1.10 28.31
CA ALA A 252 -7.94 -0.67 29.67
C ALA A 252 -8.58 0.70 29.99
N SER A 253 -9.11 0.86 31.23
CA SER A 253 -9.88 2.05 31.64
C SER A 253 -9.21 3.39 31.33
N ARG A 254 -7.89 3.50 31.57
CA ARG A 254 -7.10 4.70 31.25
C ARG A 254 -7.11 5.02 29.75
N LYS A 255 -7.01 4.00 28.89
CA LYS A 255 -6.99 4.15 27.43
C LYS A 255 -8.37 4.54 26.90
N ARG A 256 -9.42 3.88 27.37
CA ARG A 256 -10.81 4.27 27.07
C ARG A 256 -11.08 5.74 27.42
N LYS A 257 -10.69 6.19 28.62
CA LYS A 257 -10.87 7.59 29.04
C LYS A 257 -10.09 8.56 28.14
N ASN A 258 -8.86 8.21 27.77
CA ASN A 258 -8.06 9.04 26.87
C ASN A 258 -8.68 9.14 25.47
N ILE A 259 -9.10 8.03 24.86
CA ILE A 259 -9.75 8.05 23.54
C ILE A 259 -11.00 8.92 23.59
N ARG A 260 -11.90 8.73 24.58
CA ARG A 260 -13.09 9.57 24.72
C ARG A 260 -12.76 11.06 24.83
N LYS A 261 -11.70 11.41 25.55
CA LYS A 261 -11.21 12.79 25.64
C LYS A 261 -10.73 13.30 24.28
N GLU A 262 -9.88 12.55 23.59
CA GLU A 262 -9.35 12.93 22.27
C GLU A 262 -10.48 13.17 21.25
N ARG A 263 -11.48 12.28 21.22
CA ARG A 263 -12.65 12.42 20.34
C ARG A 263 -13.45 13.68 20.65
N ALA A 264 -13.74 13.91 21.93
CA ALA A 264 -14.48 15.11 22.34
C ALA A 264 -13.70 16.39 21.98
N GLU A 265 -12.40 16.44 22.28
CA GLU A 265 -11.56 17.61 22.03
C GLU A 265 -11.39 17.91 20.53
N ALA A 266 -11.41 16.89 19.67
CA ALA A 266 -11.34 17.05 18.21
C ALA A 266 -12.52 17.84 17.62
N ILE A 267 -13.70 17.82 18.27
CA ILE A 267 -14.93 18.43 17.74
C ILE A 267 -15.42 19.65 18.54
N VAL A 268 -14.83 19.95 19.70
CA VAL A 268 -15.23 21.04 20.63
C VAL A 268 -15.33 22.42 19.96
N HIS A 269 -14.59 22.66 18.88
CA HIS A 269 -14.56 23.97 18.19
C HIS A 269 -15.59 24.11 17.05
N GLY A 270 -16.74 23.44 17.17
CA GLY A 270 -17.82 23.47 16.19
C GLY A 270 -17.44 22.77 14.89
N ILE A 271 -16.71 21.65 15.02
CA ILE A 271 -16.31 20.83 13.88
C ILE A 271 -17.31 19.69 13.74
N ASP A 272 -17.93 19.62 12.57
CA ASP A 272 -18.83 18.52 12.18
C ASP A 272 -18.07 17.52 11.32
N ILE A 273 -18.29 16.23 11.56
CA ILE A 273 -17.71 15.15 10.77
C ILE A 273 -18.81 14.47 9.97
N GLU A 274 -18.56 14.21 8.70
CA GLU A 274 -19.48 13.47 7.83
C GLU A 274 -18.79 12.36 7.05
N TRP A 275 -19.53 11.31 6.75
CA TRP A 275 -19.15 10.24 5.84
C TRP A 275 -19.83 10.46 4.49
N VAL A 276 -19.03 10.47 3.43
CA VAL A 276 -19.52 10.64 2.06
C VAL A 276 -19.05 9.45 1.24
N THR A 277 -19.97 8.77 0.54
CA THR A 277 -19.69 7.54 -0.21
C THR A 277 -20.55 7.47 -1.47
N GLY A 278 -20.15 6.66 -2.45
CA GLY A 278 -20.95 6.42 -3.66
C GLY A 278 -21.28 7.71 -4.39
N ARG A 279 -22.50 7.77 -4.92
CA ARG A 279 -23.03 8.91 -5.69
C ARG A 279 -23.07 10.25 -4.93
N ASP A 280 -22.98 10.23 -3.60
CA ASP A 280 -23.02 11.45 -2.79
C ASP A 280 -21.66 12.18 -2.81
N ILE A 281 -20.60 11.50 -3.27
CA ILE A 281 -19.32 12.13 -3.53
C ILE A 281 -19.44 13.01 -4.79
N THR A 282 -18.99 14.25 -4.68
CA THR A 282 -19.08 15.26 -5.75
C THR A 282 -17.72 15.89 -6.03
N GLU A 283 -17.58 16.56 -7.17
CA GLU A 283 -16.36 17.31 -7.51
C GLU A 283 -15.96 18.35 -6.46
N ALA A 284 -16.94 18.95 -5.74
CA ALA A 284 -16.65 19.86 -4.65
C ALA A 284 -15.94 19.17 -3.47
N HIS A 285 -16.25 17.90 -3.20
CA HIS A 285 -15.52 17.11 -2.21
C HIS A 285 -14.10 16.83 -2.69
N TRP A 286 -13.90 16.52 -3.97
CA TRP A 286 -12.58 16.27 -4.54
C TRP A 286 -11.70 17.52 -4.58
N ASP A 287 -12.26 18.68 -4.89
CA ASP A 287 -11.55 19.96 -4.83
C ASP A 287 -11.09 20.27 -3.40
N ALA A 288 -11.99 20.12 -2.42
CA ALA A 288 -11.66 20.30 -1.01
C ALA A 288 -10.58 19.30 -0.56
N PHE A 289 -10.78 18.01 -0.82
CA PHE A 289 -9.84 16.96 -0.44
C PHE A 289 -8.46 17.15 -1.08
N PHE A 290 -8.40 17.53 -2.36
CA PHE A 290 -7.13 17.75 -3.04
C PHE A 290 -6.37 18.93 -2.44
N ALA A 291 -7.05 20.02 -2.06
CA ALA A 291 -6.40 21.11 -1.33
C ALA A 291 -5.76 20.62 -0.02
N PHE A 292 -6.46 19.75 0.71
CA PHE A 292 -5.96 19.17 1.97
C PHE A 292 -4.75 18.27 1.74
N TYR A 293 -4.84 17.41 0.73
CA TYR A 293 -3.78 16.50 0.30
C TYR A 293 -2.51 17.26 -0.09
N MET A 294 -2.65 18.33 -0.88
CA MET A 294 -1.53 19.16 -1.31
C MET A 294 -0.88 19.90 -0.14
N ASP A 295 -1.67 20.49 0.75
CA ASP A 295 -1.16 21.20 1.93
C ASP A 295 -0.35 20.26 2.83
N THR A 296 -0.92 19.10 3.18
CA THR A 296 -0.26 18.14 4.06
C THR A 296 0.95 17.49 3.41
N GLY A 297 0.85 17.15 2.12
CA GLY A 297 1.95 16.56 1.36
C GLY A 297 3.14 17.50 1.22
N SER A 298 2.89 18.78 0.90
CA SER A 298 3.93 19.79 0.74
C SER A 298 4.71 20.08 2.02
N ARG A 299 4.03 20.09 3.18
CA ARG A 299 4.68 20.30 4.48
C ARG A 299 5.54 19.13 4.94
N LYS A 300 5.14 17.89 4.63
CA LYS A 300 5.76 16.69 5.21
C LYS A 300 6.74 15.97 4.29
N TRP A 301 6.46 15.91 2.97
CA TRP A 301 7.12 14.95 2.07
C TRP A 301 7.54 15.54 0.71
N GLY A 302 7.40 16.85 0.50
CA GLY A 302 7.77 17.51 -0.76
C GLY A 302 6.64 17.45 -1.80
N GLN A 303 6.85 16.77 -2.94
CA GLN A 303 5.87 16.73 -4.03
C GLN A 303 4.91 15.53 -3.89
N PRO A 304 3.59 15.77 -3.77
CA PRO A 304 2.60 14.69 -3.76
C PRO A 304 2.51 13.95 -5.10
N TYR A 305 2.17 12.67 -5.08
CA TYR A 305 2.19 11.80 -6.26
C TYR A 305 0.85 11.75 -7.04
N LEU A 306 -0.28 12.00 -6.35
CA LEU A 306 -1.61 11.87 -6.95
C LEU A 306 -2.06 13.21 -7.54
N THR A 307 -2.54 13.19 -8.79
CA THR A 307 -3.05 14.39 -9.45
C THR A 307 -4.49 14.70 -9.02
N ARG A 308 -4.94 15.95 -9.19
CA ARG A 308 -6.37 16.28 -8.98
C ARG A 308 -7.29 15.42 -9.85
N ARG A 309 -6.86 15.15 -11.09
CA ARG A 309 -7.59 14.33 -12.06
C ARG A 309 -7.79 12.89 -11.58
N TYR A 310 -6.84 12.33 -10.83
CA TYR A 310 -6.99 11.00 -10.23
C TYR A 310 -8.25 10.89 -9.38
N TYR A 311 -8.54 11.89 -8.53
CA TYR A 311 -9.70 11.85 -7.63
C TYR A 311 -11.04 11.84 -8.39
N SER A 312 -11.17 12.60 -9.48
CA SER A 312 -12.37 12.51 -10.33
C SER A 312 -12.48 11.15 -11.00
N LEU A 313 -11.40 10.67 -11.62
CA LEU A 313 -11.43 9.39 -12.35
C LEU A 313 -11.72 8.20 -11.44
N VAL A 314 -11.12 8.16 -10.24
CA VAL A 314 -11.37 7.06 -9.29
C VAL A 314 -12.79 7.16 -8.69
N GLY A 315 -13.31 8.37 -8.50
CA GLY A 315 -14.71 8.60 -8.15
C GLY A 315 -15.66 8.07 -9.20
N GLU A 316 -15.45 8.43 -10.48
CA GLU A 316 -16.27 7.94 -11.60
C GLU A 316 -16.21 6.42 -11.73
N ALA A 317 -15.04 5.82 -11.55
CA ALA A 317 -14.83 4.39 -11.77
C ALA A 317 -15.32 3.50 -10.63
N MET A 318 -15.29 3.98 -9.37
CA MET A 318 -15.55 3.13 -8.21
C MET A 318 -16.05 3.87 -6.96
N ALA A 319 -16.88 4.91 -7.09
CA ALA A 319 -17.39 5.69 -5.95
C ALA A 319 -17.97 4.85 -4.81
N ASP A 320 -18.67 3.75 -5.12
CA ASP A 320 -19.29 2.86 -4.12
C ASP A 320 -18.26 2.09 -3.27
N ARG A 321 -17.00 2.07 -3.71
CA ARG A 321 -15.84 1.51 -3.01
C ARG A 321 -14.99 2.58 -2.34
N ILE A 322 -15.49 3.81 -2.20
CA ILE A 322 -14.79 4.92 -1.56
C ILE A 322 -15.60 5.46 -0.38
N LEU A 323 -14.88 5.75 0.70
CA LEU A 323 -15.36 6.53 1.84
C LEU A 323 -14.47 7.77 1.99
N LEU A 324 -15.09 8.94 1.91
CA LEU A 324 -14.53 10.18 2.42
C LEU A 324 -15.05 10.42 3.84
N VAL A 325 -14.14 10.64 4.77
CA VAL A 325 -14.47 11.20 6.09
C VAL A 325 -14.05 12.65 6.07
N MET A 326 -15.01 13.57 6.08
CA MET A 326 -14.79 15.00 5.87
C MET A 326 -15.12 15.80 7.13
N ALA A 327 -14.30 16.79 7.46
CA ALA A 327 -14.52 17.68 8.60
C ALA A 327 -14.91 19.08 8.11
N LYS A 328 -15.99 19.63 8.66
CA LYS A 328 -16.50 20.98 8.38
C LYS A 328 -16.40 21.85 9.62
N ARG A 329 -16.12 23.14 9.42
CA ARG A 329 -16.29 24.18 10.44
C ARG A 329 -16.95 25.39 9.82
N ASN A 330 -18.05 25.88 10.41
CA ASN A 330 -18.85 26.98 9.87
C ASN A 330 -19.27 26.75 8.40
N GLY A 331 -19.68 25.52 8.07
CA GLY A 331 -20.11 25.12 6.73
C GLY A 331 -19.00 24.96 5.67
N ARG A 332 -17.73 25.13 6.03
CA ARG A 332 -16.59 24.93 5.11
C ARG A 332 -15.79 23.70 5.48
N TYR A 333 -15.37 22.93 4.48
CA TYR A 333 -14.45 21.81 4.71
C TYR A 333 -13.07 22.31 5.11
N ILE A 334 -12.49 21.68 6.13
CA ILE A 334 -11.19 22.05 6.70
C ILE A 334 -10.19 20.89 6.70
N ALA A 335 -10.69 19.65 6.60
CA ALA A 335 -9.87 18.44 6.58
C ALA A 335 -10.64 17.26 6.02
N GLY A 336 -9.94 16.20 5.63
CA GLY A 336 -10.57 14.96 5.19
C GLY A 336 -9.60 13.81 5.02
N ALA A 337 -10.12 12.59 5.18
CA ALA A 337 -9.44 11.32 4.88
C ALA A 337 -10.17 10.57 3.76
N ILE A 338 -9.41 10.00 2.83
CA ILE A 338 -9.92 9.04 1.85
C ILE A 338 -9.59 7.62 2.29
N ASN A 339 -10.60 6.78 2.23
CA ASN A 339 -10.53 5.34 2.48
C ASN A 339 -11.13 4.59 1.28
N PHE A 340 -10.62 3.40 1.01
CA PHE A 340 -11.20 2.47 0.05
C PHE A 340 -11.83 1.30 0.79
N ILE A 341 -12.94 0.80 0.25
CA ILE A 341 -13.80 -0.19 0.90
C ILE A 341 -13.63 -1.52 0.15
N GLY A 342 -13.03 -2.51 0.82
CA GLY A 342 -13.05 -3.91 0.40
C GLY A 342 -14.35 -4.60 0.82
N ASP A 343 -14.41 -5.91 0.65
CA ASP A 343 -15.53 -6.72 1.16
C ASP A 343 -15.32 -7.10 2.65
N ASP A 344 -14.06 -7.11 3.10
CA ASP A 344 -13.69 -7.46 4.47
C ASP A 344 -12.94 -6.32 5.19
N ALA A 345 -12.24 -5.44 4.47
CA ALA A 345 -11.48 -4.34 5.09
C ALA A 345 -11.85 -2.93 4.65
N LEU A 346 -11.60 -1.98 5.56
CA LEU A 346 -11.49 -0.57 5.23
C LEU A 346 -10.02 -0.16 5.14
N TYR A 347 -9.65 0.51 4.06
CA TYR A 347 -8.27 0.85 3.75
C TYR A 347 -8.05 2.36 3.76
N GLY A 348 -7.50 2.89 4.85
CA GLY A 348 -7.13 4.31 4.94
C GLY A 348 -5.90 4.63 4.08
N ARG A 349 -5.97 5.71 3.29
CA ARG A 349 -4.90 6.08 2.34
C ARG A 349 -4.32 7.45 2.58
N ASN A 350 -5.04 8.50 2.18
CA ASN A 350 -4.55 9.87 2.27
C ASN A 350 -5.39 10.67 3.25
N TRP A 351 -4.72 11.55 3.97
CA TRP A 351 -5.32 12.52 4.86
C TRP A 351 -4.71 13.88 4.56
N GLY A 352 -5.51 14.92 4.73
CA GLY A 352 -4.96 16.24 4.92
C GLY A 352 -5.89 17.16 5.71
N ALA A 353 -5.33 18.30 6.08
CA ALA A 353 -6.07 19.41 6.67
C ALA A 353 -5.45 20.74 6.24
N ILE A 354 -6.28 21.77 6.11
CA ILE A 354 -5.87 23.18 5.93
C ILE A 354 -6.07 24.02 7.20
N GLU A 355 -6.67 23.43 8.23
CA GLU A 355 -6.72 24.00 9.57
C GLU A 355 -6.19 22.98 10.57
N GLU A 356 -5.35 23.44 11.50
CA GLU A 356 -4.82 22.60 12.57
C GLU A 356 -5.73 22.65 13.79
N HIS A 357 -6.23 21.48 14.19
CA HIS A 357 -7.05 21.30 15.38
C HIS A 357 -6.53 20.11 16.19
N PRO A 358 -6.50 20.21 17.53
CA PRO A 358 -6.07 19.11 18.39
C PRO A 358 -6.83 17.82 18.07
N PHE A 359 -6.10 16.71 17.97
CA PHE A 359 -6.65 15.35 17.77
C PHE A 359 -7.50 15.11 16.51
N LEU A 360 -7.73 16.11 15.66
CA LEU A 360 -8.57 15.98 14.47
C LEU A 360 -8.09 14.90 13.50
N HIS A 361 -6.77 14.76 13.33
CA HIS A 361 -6.18 13.67 12.55
C HIS A 361 -6.57 12.29 13.09
N PHE A 362 -6.64 12.11 14.42
CA PHE A 362 -7.00 10.81 14.99
C PHE A 362 -8.50 10.55 14.88
N GLU A 363 -9.32 11.57 15.10
CA GLU A 363 -10.76 11.48 14.89
C GLU A 363 -11.08 11.03 13.48
N VAL A 364 -10.57 11.73 12.47
CA VAL A 364 -10.93 11.47 11.08
C VAL A 364 -10.25 10.22 10.51
N CYS A 365 -8.96 9.98 10.80
CA CYS A 365 -8.23 8.88 10.16
C CYS A 365 -8.40 7.53 10.88
N TYR A 366 -8.74 7.53 12.17
CA TYR A 366 -8.74 6.32 12.99
C TYR A 366 -10.12 6.06 13.60
N TYR A 367 -10.63 6.97 14.41
CA TYR A 367 -11.84 6.69 15.18
C TYR A 367 -13.09 6.59 14.29
N GLN A 368 -13.24 7.50 13.32
CA GLN A 368 -14.30 7.45 12.32
C GLN A 368 -14.16 6.27 11.35
N ALA A 369 -12.92 5.84 11.07
CA ALA A 369 -12.67 4.63 10.27
C ALA A 369 -13.09 3.36 11.03
N ILE A 370 -12.84 3.30 12.33
CA ILE A 370 -13.32 2.22 13.21
C ILE A 370 -14.85 2.22 13.28
N ASP A 371 -15.48 3.38 13.52
CA ASP A 371 -16.93 3.53 13.54
C ASP A 371 -17.55 3.00 12.25
N PHE A 372 -17.01 3.40 11.09
CA PHE A 372 -17.49 2.96 9.79
C PHE A 372 -17.33 1.45 9.60
N ALA A 373 -16.17 0.91 9.97
CA ALA A 373 -15.90 -0.52 9.86
C ALA A 373 -16.84 -1.36 10.74
N ILE A 374 -17.12 -0.91 11.97
CA ILE A 374 -18.10 -1.54 12.85
C ILE A 374 -19.50 -1.47 12.22
N ALA A 375 -19.94 -0.28 11.79
CA ALA A 375 -21.25 -0.08 11.18
C ALA A 375 -21.47 -0.91 9.90
N ARG A 376 -20.41 -1.11 9.10
CA ARG A 376 -20.44 -1.94 7.89
C ARG A 376 -20.06 -3.40 8.10
N LYS A 377 -19.78 -3.81 9.35
CA LYS A 377 -19.33 -5.17 9.70
C LYS A 377 -18.07 -5.62 8.93
N LEU A 378 -17.19 -4.67 8.61
CA LEU A 378 -15.87 -4.96 8.07
C LEU A 378 -15.01 -5.55 9.19
N SER A 379 -14.22 -6.58 8.87
CA SER A 379 -13.40 -7.32 9.83
C SER A 379 -12.15 -6.56 10.26
N ARG A 380 -11.63 -5.66 9.42
CA ARG A 380 -10.44 -4.88 9.76
C ARG A 380 -10.39 -3.46 9.17
N VAL A 381 -9.54 -2.64 9.77
CA VAL A 381 -9.13 -1.33 9.23
C VAL A 381 -7.61 -1.28 9.10
N GLU A 382 -7.13 -1.04 7.88
CA GLU A 382 -5.73 -0.82 7.56
C GLU A 382 -5.45 0.67 7.41
N ALA A 383 -4.86 1.31 8.43
CA ALA A 383 -4.66 2.75 8.46
C ALA A 383 -3.31 3.21 7.84
N GLY A 384 -2.79 2.48 6.84
CA GLY A 384 -1.55 2.78 6.14
C GLY A 384 -0.24 2.43 6.89
N ALA A 385 0.90 2.81 6.32
CA ALA A 385 2.23 2.30 6.72
C ALA A 385 2.87 2.92 7.97
N GLN A 386 2.34 4.02 8.53
CA GLN A 386 3.02 4.77 9.59
C GLN A 386 2.55 4.43 11.02
N GLY A 387 3.50 4.39 11.96
CA GLY A 387 3.36 4.94 13.32
C GLY A 387 2.94 3.99 14.45
N GLU A 388 3.73 3.99 15.52
CA GLU A 388 3.44 3.33 16.81
C GLU A 388 2.30 4.01 17.59
N HIS A 389 2.00 5.28 17.27
CA HIS A 389 0.93 6.03 17.92
C HIS A 389 -0.45 5.39 17.72
N LYS A 390 -0.60 4.48 16.74
CA LYS A 390 -1.82 3.72 16.48
C LYS A 390 -2.11 2.66 17.55
N LEU A 391 -1.08 2.16 18.24
CA LEU A 391 -1.24 1.20 19.33
C LEU A 391 -2.14 1.75 20.43
N ALA A 392 -1.91 3.01 20.82
CA ALA A 392 -2.70 3.67 21.86
C ALA A 392 -4.21 3.84 21.49
N ARG A 393 -4.57 3.55 20.24
CA ARG A 393 -5.88 3.78 19.63
C ARG A 393 -6.56 2.49 19.19
N GLY A 394 -5.99 1.33 19.57
CA GLY A 394 -6.60 0.02 19.33
C GLY A 394 -6.13 -0.70 18.07
N TYR A 395 -5.11 -0.20 17.37
CA TYR A 395 -4.52 -0.93 16.24
C TYR A 395 -3.36 -1.81 16.72
N GLY A 396 -3.46 -3.12 16.49
CA GLY A 396 -2.43 -4.10 16.84
C GLY A 396 -1.36 -4.22 15.75
N PRO A 397 -0.13 -4.62 16.10
CA PRO A 397 0.94 -4.82 15.12
C PRO A 397 0.62 -6.02 14.21
N VAL A 398 0.90 -5.88 12.92
CA VAL A 398 0.74 -6.94 11.92
C VAL A 398 1.98 -6.99 11.05
N GLU A 399 2.47 -8.20 10.77
CA GLU A 399 3.54 -8.41 9.82
C GLU A 399 3.10 -7.99 8.41
N THR A 400 4.03 -7.42 7.66
CA THR A 400 3.86 -7.23 6.21
C THR A 400 5.04 -7.85 5.49
N TYR A 401 4.83 -8.22 4.24
CA TYR A 401 5.78 -9.04 3.51
C TYR A 401 6.34 -8.30 2.30
N SER A 402 7.56 -8.64 1.91
CA SER A 402 8.11 -8.31 0.59
C SER A 402 9.16 -9.32 0.16
N LEU A 403 9.32 -9.44 -1.15
CA LEU A 403 10.23 -10.37 -1.80
C LEU A 403 11.15 -9.62 -2.74
N HIS A 404 12.41 -10.05 -2.80
CA HIS A 404 13.44 -9.38 -3.57
C HIS A 404 14.31 -10.39 -4.32
N MET A 405 14.52 -10.16 -5.60
CA MET A 405 15.48 -10.89 -6.42
C MET A 405 16.44 -9.88 -7.02
N PHE A 406 17.74 -10.19 -7.01
CA PHE A 406 18.79 -9.31 -7.51
C PHE A 406 19.60 -10.03 -8.58
N GLU A 407 19.97 -9.29 -9.63
CA GLU A 407 20.83 -9.81 -10.70
C GLU A 407 22.28 -9.98 -10.22
N ASP A 408 22.85 -9.01 -9.49
CA ASP A 408 24.22 -9.10 -8.96
C ASP A 408 24.25 -10.00 -7.70
N PRO A 409 24.95 -11.16 -7.73
CA PRO A 409 25.01 -12.08 -6.59
C PRO A 409 25.69 -11.47 -5.35
N ARG A 410 26.55 -10.46 -5.50
CA ARG A 410 27.20 -9.77 -4.38
C ARG A 410 26.18 -8.91 -3.63
N LEU A 411 25.34 -8.18 -4.36
CA LEU A 411 24.24 -7.42 -3.77
C LEU A 411 23.24 -8.37 -3.10
N ALA A 412 22.85 -9.45 -3.79
CA ALA A 412 21.95 -10.47 -3.24
C ALA A 412 22.44 -11.00 -1.88
N ARG A 413 23.72 -11.40 -1.79
CA ARG A 413 24.30 -11.91 -0.53
C ARG A 413 24.33 -10.86 0.58
N ALA A 414 24.71 -9.62 0.26
CA ALA A 414 24.76 -8.54 1.25
C ALA A 414 23.35 -8.22 1.80
N VAL A 415 22.36 -8.15 0.92
CA VAL A 415 20.96 -7.91 1.30
C VAL A 415 20.40 -9.08 2.10
N ASP A 416 20.65 -10.33 1.70
CA ASP A 416 20.15 -11.49 2.45
C ASP A 416 20.67 -11.53 3.90
N GLY A 417 21.96 -11.27 4.10
CA GLY A 417 22.56 -11.20 5.44
C GLY A 417 21.91 -10.11 6.32
N PHE A 418 21.60 -8.94 5.74
CA PHE A 418 20.86 -7.88 6.43
C PHE A 418 19.42 -8.31 6.75
N LEU A 419 18.72 -8.91 5.78
CA LEU A 419 17.32 -9.32 5.93
C LEU A 419 17.13 -10.40 6.98
N GLN A 420 18.11 -11.28 7.21
CA GLN A 420 18.06 -12.25 8.31
C GLN A 420 17.92 -11.55 9.67
N GLN A 421 18.76 -10.54 9.94
CA GLN A 421 18.73 -9.76 11.17
C GLN A 421 17.48 -8.87 11.26
N GLU A 422 17.07 -8.27 10.14
CA GLU A 422 15.88 -7.41 10.10
C GLU A 422 14.61 -8.21 10.46
N ARG A 423 14.46 -9.44 9.94
CA ARG A 423 13.30 -10.29 10.25
C ARG A 423 13.20 -10.63 11.74
N GLU A 424 14.32 -10.98 12.37
CA GLU A 424 14.38 -11.24 13.82
C GLU A 424 13.98 -10.00 14.63
N ALA A 425 14.53 -8.83 14.28
CA ALA A 425 14.21 -7.57 14.94
C ALA A 425 12.73 -7.18 14.77
N ILE A 426 12.15 -7.40 13.59
CA ILE A 426 10.73 -7.14 13.34
C ILE A 426 9.85 -8.07 14.18
N SER A 427 10.14 -9.37 14.22
CA SER A 427 9.40 -10.36 15.03
C SER A 427 9.41 -9.96 16.51
N GLN A 428 10.59 -9.71 17.08
CA GLN A 428 10.74 -9.25 18.46
C GLN A 428 9.96 -7.95 18.71
N SER A 429 10.00 -7.01 17.76
CA SER A 429 9.25 -5.78 17.90
C SER A 429 7.74 -6.04 17.96
N ILE A 430 7.22 -6.93 17.11
CA ILE A 430 5.79 -7.28 17.06
C ILE A 430 5.36 -7.96 18.36
N GLU A 431 6.16 -8.89 18.88
CA GLU A 431 5.93 -9.54 20.18
C GLU A 431 5.84 -8.49 21.30
N ILE A 432 6.83 -7.59 21.40
CA ILE A 432 6.83 -6.51 22.38
C ILE A 432 5.58 -5.64 22.24
N TYR A 433 5.20 -5.21 21.03
CA TYR A 433 4.01 -4.39 20.87
C TYR A 433 2.72 -5.18 21.15
N GLY A 434 2.72 -6.50 20.89
CA GLY A 434 1.65 -7.44 21.22
C GLY A 434 1.32 -7.41 22.72
N GLU A 435 2.34 -7.49 23.58
CA GLU A 435 2.21 -7.36 25.04
C GLU A 435 1.73 -5.97 25.50
N HIS A 436 1.82 -4.96 24.63
CA HIS A 436 1.49 -3.57 24.93
C HIS A 436 0.23 -3.07 24.19
N VAL A 437 -0.48 -3.96 23.48
CA VAL A 437 -1.77 -3.61 22.88
C VAL A 437 -2.73 -3.24 24.01
N PRO A 438 -3.53 -2.16 23.90
CA PRO A 438 -4.27 -1.59 25.03
C PRO A 438 -5.45 -2.45 25.54
N PHE A 439 -5.51 -3.73 25.21
CA PHE A 439 -6.55 -4.66 25.64
C PHE A 439 -6.41 -4.99 27.14
N ARG A 440 -7.50 -5.46 27.75
CA ARG A 440 -7.46 -5.95 29.13
C ARG A 440 -6.77 -7.33 29.19
N ARG A 441 -6.00 -7.58 30.26
CA ARG A 441 -5.21 -8.83 30.46
C ARG A 441 -6.03 -10.12 30.49
N ASP A 442 -7.34 -10.04 30.75
CA ASP A 442 -8.27 -11.17 30.71
C ASP A 442 -8.59 -11.64 29.29
N LEU A 443 -8.48 -10.75 28.28
CA LEU A 443 -8.62 -11.09 26.85
C LEU A 443 -7.35 -11.67 26.23
N GLU A 444 -6.16 -11.41 26.81
CA GLU A 444 -4.89 -11.98 26.33
C GLU A 444 -4.81 -13.51 26.54
N ARG A 445 -5.57 -14.06 27.51
CA ARG A 445 -5.58 -15.51 27.82
C ARG A 445 -6.49 -16.36 26.92
N GLU A 446 -7.37 -15.75 26.14
CA GLU A 446 -8.18 -16.45 25.12
C GLU A 446 -7.53 -16.38 23.72
N LEU A 447 -6.36 -15.72 23.60
CA LEU A 447 -5.64 -15.48 22.35
C LEU A 447 -4.34 -16.31 22.21
N ASP A 448 -4.02 -17.14 23.20
CA ASP A 448 -3.05 -18.26 23.14
C ASP A 448 -3.81 -19.58 23.08
#